data_AF-A0A1Q5IYZ5-F1
#
_entry.id   AF-A0A1Q5IYZ5-F1
#
_cell.length_a   1.000
_cell.length_b   1.000
_cell.length_c   1.000
_cell.angle_alpha   90.00
_cell.angle_beta   90.00
_cell.angle_gamma   90.00
#
_symmetry.space_group_name_H-M   'P 1'
#
loop_
_entity.id
_entity.type
_entity.pdbx_description
1 polymer ?
#
loop_
_entity_poly.entity_id
_entity_poly.type
_entity_poly.pdbx_seq_one_letter_code
_entity_poly.pdbx_strand_id
1 'polypeptide(L)'
;MPRWLPRAIVLALALYSVFLLGSWAFHQLVGLLVNILLAFFLALAIEPAVGRMAARGMRRGLATFLVSFAVLIFSIGFVVLLGSMLAGQIVDMVENFPQYLDSLINWINQTFHTDLSRVEVQDSVLSSDWLQKYVQNSASGVLDVSATVLGGLFRLLTIFLFAFYFAADGPRLRRALCSVLPPARQTEVLRAWEIAVDKTGGYLYSRGLMALISGVAHFVLFEILGVPYAPALAVWVGLVSQFIPTIGTYLAGALPMLIAFTVNPWYALWVLGFVVVYQQFENYLLQPKLTSKTVDIHPAVAFGSVIAGTALLGVVGALIAIPAVATLQAFLGAYVKRYDVTDDPRVHGHRRYGEAVVARLQKALHHKKEKERAAAEDSSAE
;
A
#
# COMPACT_ATOMS: atom_id res chain seq x y z
N MET A 1 38.92 31.46 40.53
CA MET A 1 38.27 30.60 39.52
C MET A 1 39.33 29.85 38.73
N PRO A 2 39.16 28.54 38.46
CA PRO A 2 40.12 27.78 37.67
C PRO A 2 40.20 28.30 36.23
N ARG A 3 41.40 28.40 35.66
CA ARG A 3 41.63 28.92 34.29
C ARG A 3 41.04 28.05 33.18
N TRP A 4 40.73 26.78 33.47
CA TRP A 4 40.09 25.85 32.53
C TRP A 4 38.57 26.04 32.43
N LEU A 5 37.95 26.63 33.47
CA LEU A 5 36.50 26.81 33.56
C LEU A 5 35.92 27.69 32.44
N PRO A 6 36.46 28.88 32.11
CA PRO A 6 35.92 29.69 31.01
C PRO A 6 36.08 29.01 29.64
N ARG A 7 37.17 28.27 29.41
CA ARG A 7 37.37 27.53 28.15
C ARG A 7 36.39 26.36 28.02
N ALA A 8 36.14 25.63 29.10
CA ALA A 8 35.15 24.56 29.14
C ALA A 8 33.73 25.11 28.92
N ILE A 9 33.39 26.26 29.51
CA ILE A 9 32.09 26.92 29.32
C ILE A 9 31.91 27.37 27.87
N VAL A 10 32.92 28.00 27.27
CA VAL A 10 32.86 28.43 25.86
C VAL A 10 32.70 27.22 24.92
N LEU A 11 33.44 26.13 25.18
CA LEU A 11 33.34 24.91 24.36
C LEU A 11 31.97 24.22 24.53
N ALA A 12 31.43 24.17 25.76
CA ALA A 12 30.10 23.64 26.03
C ALA A 12 29.00 24.47 25.35
N LEU A 13 29.08 25.81 25.42
CA LEU A 13 28.15 26.72 24.76
C LEU A 13 28.26 26.62 23.23
N ALA A 14 29.47 26.48 22.69
CA ALA A 14 29.67 26.28 21.25
C ALA A 14 29.05 24.95 20.79
N LEU A 15 29.30 23.85 21.50
CA LEU A 15 28.69 22.55 21.19
C LEU A 15 27.15 22.60 21.31
N TYR A 16 26.63 23.24 22.34
CA TYR A 16 25.19 23.43 22.51
C TYR A 16 24.59 24.27 21.38
N SER A 17 25.28 25.34 20.96
CA SER A 17 24.83 26.19 19.85
C SER A 17 24.85 25.46 18.52
N VAL A 18 25.90 24.66 18.26
CA VAL A 18 25.99 23.79 17.07
C VAL A 18 24.89 22.73 17.10
N PHE A 19 24.58 22.15 18.26
CA PHE A 19 23.49 21.19 18.41
C PHE A 19 22.12 21.83 18.15
N LEU A 20 21.86 23.04 18.67
CA LEU A 20 20.62 23.77 18.42
C LEU A 20 20.48 24.18 16.95
N LEU A 21 21.54 24.71 16.32
CA LEU A 21 21.56 25.05 14.90
C LEU A 21 21.35 23.80 14.04
N GLY A 22 22.03 22.71 14.36
CA GLY A 22 21.88 21.42 13.67
C GLY A 22 20.47 20.85 13.81
N SER A 23 19.89 20.92 15.01
CA SER A 23 18.51 20.49 15.27
C SER A 23 17.50 21.34 14.51
N TRP A 24 17.64 22.67 14.54
CA TRP A 24 16.78 23.59 13.79
C TRP A 24 16.86 23.34 12.28
N ALA A 25 18.08 23.23 11.73
CA ALA A 25 18.28 22.93 10.32
C ALA A 25 17.71 21.56 9.94
N PHE A 26 17.88 20.55 10.79
CA PHE A 26 17.29 19.22 10.58
C PHE A 26 15.77 19.31 10.52
N HIS A 27 15.10 19.94 11.50
CA HIS A 27 13.63 20.08 11.49
C HIS A 27 13.13 20.81 10.24
N GLN A 28 13.84 21.83 9.77
CA GLN A 28 13.48 22.56 8.55
C GLN A 28 13.66 21.70 7.29
N LEU A 29 14.66 20.81 7.28
CA LEU A 29 14.97 19.93 6.15
C LEU A 29 14.21 18.60 6.17
N VAL A 30 13.62 18.18 7.30
CA VAL A 30 12.86 16.93 7.42
C VAL A 30 11.78 16.85 6.34
N GLY A 31 11.05 17.93 6.06
CA GLY A 31 10.04 17.95 5.00
C GLY A 31 10.61 17.66 3.61
N LEU A 32 11.78 18.24 3.29
CA LEU A 32 12.49 18.00 2.04
C LEU A 32 13.04 16.56 1.98
N LEU A 33 13.61 16.05 3.08
CA LEU A 33 14.09 14.67 3.18
C LEU A 33 12.96 13.66 2.97
N VAL A 34 11.77 13.91 3.52
CA VAL A 34 10.59 13.07 3.31
C VAL A 34 10.14 13.13 1.85
N ASN A 35 10.16 14.29 1.19
CA ASN A 35 9.84 14.40 -0.23
C ASN A 35 10.87 13.67 -1.11
N ILE A 36 12.16 13.74 -0.76
CA ILE A 36 13.23 13.00 -1.45
C ILE A 36 13.04 11.49 -1.23
N LEU A 37 12.68 11.05 -0.03
CA LEU A 37 12.41 9.65 0.28
C LEU A 37 11.20 9.14 -0.52
N LEU A 38 10.12 9.90 -0.56
CA LEU A 38 8.95 9.63 -1.40
C LEU A 38 9.33 9.53 -2.88
N ALA A 39 10.13 10.48 -3.37
CA ALA A 39 10.62 10.50 -4.74
C ALA A 39 11.48 9.28 -5.06
N PHE A 40 12.31 8.83 -4.11
CA PHE A 40 13.11 7.63 -4.25
C PHE A 40 12.23 6.38 -4.37
N PHE A 41 11.23 6.21 -3.51
CA PHE A 41 10.28 5.09 -3.63
C PHE A 41 9.46 5.15 -4.91
N LEU A 42 9.02 6.33 -5.33
CA LEU A 42 8.34 6.52 -6.60
C LEU A 42 9.23 6.15 -7.79
N ALA A 43 10.51 6.55 -7.76
CA ALA A 43 11.50 6.17 -8.76
C ALA A 43 11.67 4.64 -8.84
N LEU A 44 11.74 3.95 -7.69
CA LEU A 44 11.77 2.48 -7.64
C LEU A 44 10.48 1.85 -8.19
N ALA A 45 9.33 2.49 -7.98
CA ALA A 45 8.03 2.02 -8.49
C ALA A 45 7.97 2.06 -10.02
N ILE A 46 8.47 3.13 -10.63
CA ILE A 46 8.44 3.33 -12.08
C ILE A 46 9.60 2.62 -12.81
N GLU A 47 10.69 2.28 -12.10
CA GLU A 47 11.88 1.65 -12.69
C GLU A 47 11.58 0.40 -13.53
N PRO A 48 10.73 -0.56 -13.11
CA PRO A 48 10.41 -1.72 -13.95
C PRO A 48 9.71 -1.33 -15.26
N ALA A 49 8.92 -0.27 -15.28
CA ALA A 49 8.28 0.22 -16.50
C ALA A 49 9.31 0.94 -17.40
N VAL A 50 10.13 1.81 -16.82
CA VAL A 50 11.22 2.54 -17.49
C VAL A 50 12.23 1.55 -18.09
N GLY A 51 12.64 0.53 -17.33
CA GLY A 51 13.58 -0.50 -17.76
C GLY A 51 13.06 -1.33 -18.93
N ARG A 52 11.78 -1.74 -18.92
CA ARG A 52 11.16 -2.45 -20.06
C ARG A 52 11.10 -1.58 -21.32
N MET A 53 10.81 -0.29 -21.18
CA MET A 53 10.81 0.64 -22.30
C MET A 53 12.23 0.90 -22.84
N ALA A 54 13.21 1.04 -21.95
CA ALA A 54 14.61 1.21 -22.32
C ALA A 54 15.18 -0.04 -23.01
N ALA A 55 14.81 -1.24 -22.55
CA ALA A 55 15.18 -2.51 -23.16
C ALA A 55 14.61 -2.69 -24.58
N ARG A 56 13.50 -2.01 -24.91
CA ARG A 56 12.92 -1.94 -26.26
C ARG A 56 13.57 -0.89 -27.16
N GLY A 57 14.67 -0.27 -26.73
CA GLY A 57 15.47 0.67 -27.52
C GLY A 57 15.20 2.15 -27.27
N MET A 58 14.29 2.51 -26.35
CA MET A 58 14.05 3.92 -26.04
C MET A 58 15.14 4.53 -25.14
N ARG A 59 15.53 5.78 -25.40
CA ARG A 59 16.47 6.52 -24.53
C ARG A 59 15.89 6.58 -23.10
N ARG A 60 16.69 6.19 -22.10
CA ARG A 60 16.26 6.08 -20.69
C ARG A 60 15.61 7.37 -20.15
N GLY A 61 16.09 8.54 -20.56
CA GLY A 61 15.48 9.83 -20.20
C GLY A 61 14.05 10.00 -20.74
N LEU A 62 13.79 9.62 -22.00
CA LEU A 62 12.45 9.65 -22.59
C LEU A 62 11.51 8.61 -21.95
N ALA A 63 12.02 7.42 -21.68
CA ALA A 63 11.28 6.39 -20.94
C ALA A 63 10.83 6.89 -19.57
N THR A 64 11.76 7.49 -18.83
CA THR A 64 11.48 8.06 -17.50
C THR A 64 10.47 9.20 -17.59
N PHE A 65 10.62 10.09 -18.57
CA PHE A 65 9.68 11.20 -18.78
C PHE A 65 8.27 10.70 -19.05
N LEU A 66 8.08 9.79 -20.01
CA LEU A 66 6.76 9.28 -20.38
C LEU A 66 6.07 8.57 -19.22
N VAL A 67 6.78 7.70 -18.49
CA VAL A 67 6.20 6.99 -17.34
C VAL A 67 5.87 7.97 -16.20
N SER A 68 6.79 8.87 -15.86
CA SER A 68 6.56 9.86 -14.79
C SER A 68 5.40 10.80 -15.15
N PHE A 69 5.33 11.25 -16.40
CA PHE A 69 4.26 12.11 -16.88
C PHE A 69 2.90 11.40 -16.87
N ALA A 70 2.85 10.13 -17.29
CA ALA A 70 1.63 9.32 -17.21
C ALA A 70 1.15 9.15 -15.76
N VAL A 71 2.05 8.84 -14.82
CA VAL A 71 1.70 8.71 -13.39
C VAL A 71 1.26 10.06 -12.81
N LEU A 72 1.89 11.17 -13.21
CA LEU A 72 1.50 12.52 -12.78
C LEU A 72 0.10 12.88 -13.26
N ILE A 73 -0.19 12.71 -14.55
CA ILE A 73 -1.52 12.98 -15.12
C ILE A 73 -2.57 12.10 -14.44
N PHE A 74 -2.28 10.81 -14.30
CA PHE A 74 -3.20 9.88 -13.62
C PHE A 74 -3.48 10.33 -12.19
N SER A 75 -2.44 10.74 -11.44
CA SER A 75 -2.58 11.19 -10.06
C SER A 75 -3.38 12.49 -9.96
N ILE A 76 -3.10 13.48 -10.80
CA ILE A 76 -3.85 14.75 -10.84
C ILE A 76 -5.30 14.49 -11.24
N GLY A 77 -5.53 13.72 -12.32
CA GLY A 77 -6.86 13.37 -12.79
C GLY A 77 -7.66 12.63 -11.72
N PHE A 78 -7.04 11.67 -11.03
CA PHE A 78 -7.65 10.95 -9.92
C PHE A 78 -8.05 11.87 -8.77
N VAL A 79 -7.15 12.75 -8.31
CA VAL A 79 -7.41 13.68 -7.20
C VAL A 79 -8.49 14.70 -7.57
N VAL A 80 -8.47 15.25 -8.78
CA VAL A 80 -9.47 16.21 -9.24
C VAL A 80 -10.84 15.52 -9.35
N LEU A 81 -10.90 14.34 -9.95
CA LEU A 81 -12.15 13.61 -10.19
C LEU A 81 -12.76 13.09 -8.87
N LEU A 82 -11.95 12.54 -7.97
CA LEU A 82 -12.43 12.17 -6.64
C LEU A 82 -12.77 13.39 -5.80
N GLY A 83 -11.96 14.45 -5.85
CA GLY A 83 -12.17 15.65 -5.05
C GLY A 83 -13.49 16.32 -5.40
N SER A 84 -13.78 16.50 -6.69
CA SER A 84 -15.05 17.06 -7.15
C SER A 84 -16.23 16.14 -6.85
N MET A 85 -16.07 14.83 -7.06
CA MET A 85 -17.09 13.84 -6.71
C MET A 85 -17.43 13.87 -5.22
N LEU A 86 -16.43 13.74 -4.35
CA LEU A 86 -16.60 13.68 -2.91
C LEU A 86 -17.22 14.97 -2.38
N ALA A 87 -16.80 16.12 -2.90
CA ALA A 87 -17.39 17.40 -2.54
C ALA A 87 -18.88 17.45 -2.89
N GLY A 88 -19.27 17.05 -4.12
CA GLY A 88 -20.67 16.98 -4.53
C GLY A 88 -21.47 16.00 -3.67
N GLN A 89 -20.95 14.79 -3.47
CA GLN A 89 -21.63 13.76 -2.69
C GLN A 89 -21.81 14.15 -1.22
N ILE A 90 -20.83 14.81 -0.61
CA ILE A 90 -20.95 15.29 0.78
C ILE A 90 -22.03 16.37 0.88
N VAL A 91 -22.06 17.32 -0.07
CA VAL A 91 -23.11 18.35 -0.12
C VAL A 91 -24.49 17.70 -0.29
N ASP A 92 -24.65 16.80 -1.26
CA ASP A 92 -25.91 16.09 -1.49
C ASP A 92 -26.33 15.25 -0.28
N MET A 93 -25.38 14.61 0.42
CA MET A 93 -25.64 13.85 1.64
C MET A 93 -26.09 14.73 2.79
N VAL A 94 -25.52 15.93 2.95
CA VAL A 94 -25.90 16.88 4.00
C VAL A 94 -27.27 17.48 3.72
N GLU A 95 -27.52 17.90 2.47
CA GLU A 95 -28.79 18.51 2.06
C GLU A 95 -29.95 17.52 2.11
N ASN A 96 -29.73 16.29 1.65
CA ASN A 96 -30.76 15.24 1.58
C ASN A 96 -30.74 14.29 2.79
N PHE A 97 -29.94 14.57 3.82
CA PHE A 97 -29.84 13.74 5.02
C PHE A 97 -31.21 13.39 5.63
N PRO A 98 -32.17 14.34 5.78
CA PRO A 98 -33.49 14.01 6.32
C PRO A 98 -34.25 12.99 5.45
N GLN A 99 -34.15 13.10 4.13
CA GLN A 99 -34.80 12.19 3.18
C GLN A 99 -34.17 10.78 3.21
N TYR A 100 -32.86 10.68 3.39
CA TYR A 100 -32.19 9.38 3.53
C TYR A 100 -32.58 8.68 4.83
N LEU A 101 -32.67 9.42 5.94
CA LEU A 101 -33.21 8.89 7.20
C LEU A 101 -34.66 8.42 7.06
N ASP A 102 -35.49 9.18 6.37
CA ASP A 102 -36.88 8.81 6.12
C ASP A 102 -36.99 7.53 5.30
N SER A 103 -36.19 7.41 4.25
CA SER A 103 -36.14 6.24 3.38
C SER A 103 -35.64 5.00 4.13
N LEU A 104 -34.65 5.18 5.02
CA LEU A 104 -34.14 4.16 5.95
C LEU A 104 -35.22 3.63 6.88
N ILE A 105 -35.87 4.54 7.62
CA ILE A 105 -36.91 4.19 8.58
C ILE A 105 -38.05 3.48 7.87
N ASN A 106 -38.49 4.00 6.72
CA ASN A 106 -39.53 3.35 5.91
C ASN A 106 -39.11 1.96 5.41
N TRP A 107 -37.88 1.79 4.95
CA TRP A 107 -37.37 0.49 4.50
C TRP A 107 -37.29 -0.52 5.66
N ILE A 108 -36.84 -0.10 6.85
CA ILE A 108 -36.80 -0.96 8.04
C ILE A 108 -38.22 -1.34 8.46
N ASN A 109 -39.12 -0.37 8.54
CA ASN A 109 -40.51 -0.60 8.96
C ASN A 109 -41.23 -1.54 7.98
N GLN A 110 -41.01 -1.40 6.66
CA GLN A 110 -41.58 -2.30 5.66
C GLN A 110 -40.93 -3.69 5.63
N THR A 111 -39.60 -3.77 5.79
CA THR A 111 -38.87 -5.05 5.68
C THR A 111 -39.02 -5.89 6.93
N PHE A 112 -38.91 -5.27 8.11
CA PHE A 112 -38.90 -5.94 9.42
C PHE A 112 -40.20 -5.76 10.21
N HIS A 113 -41.23 -5.13 9.63
CA HIS A 113 -42.55 -4.95 10.27
C HIS A 113 -42.45 -4.28 11.65
N THR A 114 -41.67 -3.21 11.73
CA THR A 114 -41.38 -2.44 12.96
C THR A 114 -42.01 -1.04 12.86
N ASP A 115 -42.24 -0.37 13.99
CA ASP A 115 -42.69 1.02 14.07
C ASP A 115 -41.61 1.92 14.70
N LEU A 116 -40.53 2.18 13.96
CA LEU A 116 -39.52 3.17 14.37
C LEU A 116 -40.03 4.59 14.10
N SER A 117 -39.98 5.45 15.13
CA SER A 117 -40.40 6.86 15.02
C SER A 117 -39.22 7.81 14.78
N ARG A 118 -39.48 8.86 14.00
CA ARG A 118 -38.51 9.85 13.48
C ARG A 118 -37.93 10.78 14.57
N VAL A 119 -38.60 10.89 15.72
CA VAL A 119 -38.47 12.03 16.65
C VAL A 119 -37.26 11.91 17.61
N GLU A 120 -36.73 10.71 17.87
CA GLU A 120 -35.58 10.56 18.80
C GLU A 120 -34.20 10.70 18.12
N VAL A 121 -34.10 10.53 16.79
CA VAL A 121 -32.80 10.51 16.07
C VAL A 121 -32.50 11.87 15.40
N GLN A 122 -33.53 12.63 15.02
CA GLN A 122 -33.39 13.83 14.21
C GLN A 122 -32.80 15.03 14.97
N ASP A 123 -33.18 15.22 16.24
CA ASP A 123 -32.71 16.34 17.07
C ASP A 123 -31.25 16.18 17.56
N SER A 124 -30.74 14.95 17.69
CA SER A 124 -29.36 14.72 18.17
C SER A 124 -28.30 14.86 17.07
N VAL A 125 -28.66 14.68 15.79
CA VAL A 125 -27.70 14.64 14.67
C VAL A 125 -27.66 15.96 13.89
N LEU A 126 -28.81 16.62 13.67
CA LEU A 126 -28.88 17.87 12.90
C LEU A 126 -28.31 19.09 13.63
N SER A 127 -28.28 19.07 14.97
CA SER A 127 -27.73 20.16 15.80
C SER A 127 -26.22 20.01 16.06
N SER A 128 -25.54 19.08 15.39
CA SER A 128 -24.16 18.74 15.71
C SER A 128 -23.17 19.79 15.16
N ASP A 129 -22.41 20.40 16.07
CA ASP A 129 -21.43 21.48 15.80
C ASP A 129 -20.44 21.17 14.66
N TRP A 130 -20.12 19.89 14.43
CA TRP A 130 -19.17 19.48 13.39
C TRP A 130 -19.73 19.70 11.97
N LEU A 131 -21.04 19.50 11.78
CA LEU A 131 -21.71 19.62 10.49
C LEU A 131 -21.80 21.10 10.07
N GLN A 132 -22.21 21.98 11.00
CA GLN A 132 -22.24 23.43 10.78
C GLN A 132 -20.85 24.01 10.52
N LYS A 133 -19.83 23.59 11.28
CA LYS A 133 -18.44 24.02 11.05
C LYS A 133 -17.91 23.57 9.70
N TYR A 134 -18.25 22.37 9.23
CA TYR A 134 -17.80 21.87 7.93
C TYR A 134 -18.46 22.61 6.75
N VAL A 135 -19.76 22.88 6.84
CA VAL A 135 -20.50 23.68 5.84
C VAL A 135 -19.99 25.13 5.81
N GLN A 136 -19.76 25.77 6.97
CA GLN A 136 -19.19 27.13 7.04
C GLN A 136 -17.75 27.21 6.54
N ASN A 137 -16.92 26.21 6.84
CA ASN A 137 -15.54 26.13 6.34
C ASN A 137 -15.48 25.83 4.82
N SER A 138 -16.50 25.14 4.27
CA SER A 138 -16.59 24.87 2.83
C SER A 138 -17.00 26.12 2.05
N ALA A 139 -17.79 27.03 2.64
CA ALA A 139 -18.26 28.26 2.00
C ALA A 139 -17.26 29.44 2.04
N SER A 140 -16.29 29.44 2.96
CA SER A 140 -15.43 30.63 3.23
C SER A 140 -13.96 30.49 2.81
N GLY A 141 -13.54 29.37 2.22
CA GLY A 141 -12.12 29.04 2.07
C GLY A 141 -11.46 29.27 0.70
N VAL A 142 -11.96 30.14 -0.19
CA VAL A 142 -11.40 30.22 -1.57
C VAL A 142 -9.91 30.64 -1.60
N LEU A 143 -9.46 31.47 -0.66
CA LEU A 143 -8.07 31.94 -0.57
C LEU A 143 -7.13 30.95 0.17
N ASP A 144 -7.61 30.24 1.20
CA ASP A 144 -6.82 29.22 1.91
C ASP A 144 -6.71 27.90 1.12
N VAL A 145 -7.74 27.55 0.36
CA VAL A 145 -7.71 26.40 -0.56
C VAL A 145 -6.69 26.62 -1.67
N SER A 146 -6.56 27.85 -2.19
CA SER A 146 -5.61 28.14 -3.28
C SER A 146 -4.16 28.08 -2.81
N ALA A 147 -3.82 28.58 -1.61
CA ALA A 147 -2.48 28.42 -1.04
C ALA A 147 -2.14 26.94 -0.75
N THR A 148 -3.09 26.17 -0.23
CA THR A 148 -2.93 24.73 0.04
C THR A 148 -2.75 23.91 -1.24
N VAL A 149 -3.55 24.20 -2.28
CA VAL A 149 -3.47 23.56 -3.58
C VAL A 149 -2.15 23.88 -4.27
N LEU A 150 -1.72 25.15 -4.27
CA LEU A 150 -0.43 25.56 -4.84
C LEU A 150 0.74 24.91 -4.10
N GLY A 151 0.71 24.88 -2.76
CA GLY A 151 1.72 24.20 -1.95
C GLY A 151 1.76 22.68 -2.21
N GLY A 152 0.58 22.06 -2.35
CA GLY A 152 0.44 20.65 -2.71
C GLY A 152 0.99 20.34 -4.11
N LEU A 153 0.68 21.18 -5.11
CA LEU A 153 1.22 21.07 -6.46
C LEU A 153 2.74 21.22 -6.48
N PHE A 154 3.29 22.21 -5.77
CA PHE A 154 4.74 22.39 -5.69
C PHE A 154 5.41 21.18 -5.02
N ARG A 155 4.81 20.62 -3.97
CA ARG A 155 5.28 19.40 -3.31
C ARG A 155 5.25 18.19 -4.25
N LEU A 156 4.14 17.99 -4.97
CA LEU A 156 4.01 16.92 -5.96
C LEU A 156 5.04 17.08 -7.08
N LEU A 157 5.18 18.28 -7.63
CA LEU A 157 6.17 18.58 -8.67
C LEU A 157 7.59 18.31 -8.17
N THR A 158 7.91 18.69 -6.94
CA THR A 158 9.20 18.41 -6.30
C THR A 158 9.45 16.90 -6.21
N ILE A 159 8.48 16.12 -5.72
CA ILE A 159 8.59 14.66 -5.63
C ILE A 159 8.80 14.05 -7.02
N PHE A 160 8.02 14.47 -8.02
CA PHE A 160 8.13 13.97 -9.39
C PHE A 160 9.45 14.35 -10.05
N LEU A 161 9.96 15.56 -9.81
CA LEU A 161 11.23 16.01 -10.35
C LEU A 161 12.38 15.18 -9.78
N PHE A 162 12.43 14.99 -8.46
CA PHE A 162 13.43 14.13 -7.84
C PHE A 162 13.30 12.67 -8.30
N ALA A 163 12.06 12.16 -8.43
CA ALA A 163 11.83 10.80 -8.91
C ALA A 163 12.31 10.63 -10.35
N PHE A 164 12.07 11.62 -11.20
CA PHE A 164 12.59 11.67 -12.57
C PHE A 164 14.12 11.65 -12.58
N TYR A 165 14.79 12.49 -11.80
CA TYR A 165 16.26 12.47 -11.72
C TYR A 165 16.78 11.12 -11.20
N PHE A 166 16.19 10.55 -10.15
CA PHE A 166 16.60 9.26 -9.63
C PHE A 166 16.42 8.11 -10.62
N ALA A 167 15.30 8.08 -11.35
CA ALA A 167 15.05 7.04 -12.35
C ALA A 167 15.89 7.25 -13.63
N ALA A 168 16.00 8.48 -14.12
CA ALA A 168 16.77 8.79 -15.32
C ALA A 168 18.28 8.56 -15.11
N ASP A 169 18.83 9.08 -14.02
CA ASP A 169 20.26 9.00 -13.67
C ASP A 169 20.59 7.85 -12.70
N GLY A 170 19.66 6.91 -12.46
CA GLY A 170 19.86 5.76 -11.59
C GLY A 170 21.22 5.04 -11.76
N PRO A 171 21.67 4.75 -13.01
CA PRO A 171 22.99 4.17 -13.24
C PRO A 171 24.17 5.06 -12.84
N ARG A 172 24.04 6.39 -12.95
CA ARG A 172 25.07 7.36 -12.52
C ARG A 172 25.10 7.47 -11.01
N LEU A 173 23.93 7.55 -10.35
CA LEU A 173 23.82 7.54 -8.89
C LEU A 173 24.46 6.29 -8.29
N ARG A 174 24.17 5.12 -8.87
CA ARG A 174 24.76 3.84 -8.48
C ARG A 174 26.30 3.86 -8.58
N ARG A 175 26.84 4.38 -9.69
CA ARG A 175 28.30 4.51 -9.86
C ARG A 175 28.93 5.48 -8.87
N ALA A 176 28.30 6.63 -8.62
CA ALA A 176 28.78 7.62 -7.66
C ALA A 176 28.81 7.10 -6.22
N LEU A 177 27.78 6.34 -5.81
CA LEU A 177 27.77 5.69 -4.50
C LEU A 177 28.88 4.62 -4.38
N CYS A 178 29.12 3.85 -5.45
CA CYS A 178 30.17 2.84 -5.46
C CYS A 178 31.57 3.42 -5.52
N SER A 179 31.77 4.62 -6.09
CA SER A 179 33.11 5.23 -6.19
C SER A 179 33.73 5.63 -4.86
N VAL A 180 32.93 5.76 -3.80
CA VAL A 180 33.41 6.07 -2.43
C VAL A 180 33.82 4.79 -1.68
N LEU A 181 33.48 3.61 -2.20
CA LEU A 181 33.70 2.33 -1.55
C LEU A 181 34.97 1.63 -2.06
N PRO A 182 35.70 0.90 -1.20
CA PRO A 182 36.78 0.02 -1.62
C PRO A 182 36.30 -1.04 -2.63
N PRO A 183 37.11 -1.43 -3.64
CA PRO A 183 36.70 -2.35 -4.70
C PRO A 183 36.07 -3.65 -4.20
N ALA A 184 36.58 -4.22 -3.10
CA ALA A 184 36.07 -5.44 -2.50
C ALA A 184 34.60 -5.36 -2.04
N ARG A 185 34.12 -4.17 -1.66
CA ARG A 185 32.74 -3.96 -1.19
C ARG A 185 31.78 -3.49 -2.30
N GLN A 186 32.32 -3.06 -3.44
CA GLN A 186 31.48 -2.55 -4.55
C GLN A 186 30.52 -3.62 -5.07
N THR A 187 31.00 -4.86 -5.24
CA THR A 187 30.17 -5.98 -5.72
C THR A 187 29.04 -6.32 -4.76
N GLU A 188 29.29 -6.31 -3.45
CA GLU A 188 28.26 -6.57 -2.43
C GLU A 188 27.18 -5.49 -2.43
N VAL A 189 27.58 -4.22 -2.50
CA VAL A 189 26.64 -3.09 -2.53
C VAL A 189 25.83 -3.04 -3.83
N LEU A 190 26.45 -3.32 -4.97
CA LEU A 190 25.75 -3.42 -6.25
C LEU A 190 24.70 -4.54 -6.23
N ARG A 191 25.05 -5.70 -5.66
CA ARG A 191 24.13 -6.82 -5.51
C ARG A 191 22.97 -6.47 -4.55
N ALA A 192 23.26 -5.84 -3.42
CA ALA A 192 22.24 -5.39 -2.48
C ALA A 192 21.29 -4.37 -3.13
N TRP A 193 21.83 -3.45 -3.93
CA TRP A 193 21.06 -2.46 -4.68
C TRP A 193 20.10 -3.13 -5.68
N GLU A 194 20.58 -4.07 -6.50
CA GLU A 194 19.75 -4.79 -7.47
C GLU A 194 18.64 -5.57 -6.78
N ILE A 195 18.96 -6.28 -5.69
CA ILE A 195 17.94 -6.99 -4.88
C ILE A 195 16.91 -6.02 -4.33
N ALA A 196 17.33 -4.86 -3.81
CA ALA A 196 16.42 -3.86 -3.26
C ALA A 196 15.49 -3.28 -4.33
N VAL A 197 16.01 -2.98 -5.52
CA VAL A 197 15.23 -2.51 -6.68
C VAL A 197 14.23 -3.57 -7.13
N ASP A 198 14.68 -4.81 -7.31
CA ASP A 198 13.83 -5.90 -7.81
C ASP A 198 12.71 -6.25 -6.82
N LYS A 199 13.02 -6.32 -5.52
CA LYS A 199 12.02 -6.58 -4.48
C LYS A 199 11.02 -5.45 -4.35
N THR A 200 11.49 -4.20 -4.31
CA THR A 200 10.65 -3.02 -4.12
C THR A 200 9.80 -2.73 -5.35
N GLY A 201 10.43 -2.68 -6.53
CA GLY A 201 9.76 -2.47 -7.80
C GLY A 201 8.82 -3.63 -8.14
N GLY A 202 9.22 -4.87 -7.84
CA GLY A 202 8.37 -6.03 -7.94
C GLY A 202 7.13 -5.94 -7.04
N TYR A 203 7.29 -5.59 -5.76
CA TYR A 203 6.18 -5.42 -4.82
C TYR A 203 5.20 -4.34 -5.29
N LEU A 204 5.71 -3.17 -5.68
CA LEU A 204 4.89 -2.07 -6.18
C LEU A 204 4.19 -2.43 -7.48
N TYR A 205 4.83 -3.19 -8.37
CA TYR A 205 4.22 -3.72 -9.58
C TYR A 205 3.08 -4.70 -9.27
N SER A 206 3.30 -5.66 -8.36
CA SER A 206 2.27 -6.60 -7.92
C SER A 206 1.07 -5.85 -7.34
N ARG A 207 1.30 -4.84 -6.50
CA ARG A 207 0.24 -4.01 -5.89
C ARG A 207 -0.50 -3.15 -6.90
N GLY A 208 0.21 -2.54 -7.85
CA GLY A 208 -0.42 -1.80 -8.95
C GLY A 208 -1.29 -2.70 -9.83
N LEU A 209 -0.83 -3.92 -10.13
CA LEU A 209 -1.60 -4.88 -10.90
C LEU A 209 -2.84 -5.37 -10.13
N MET A 210 -2.71 -5.66 -8.84
CA MET A 210 -3.86 -5.98 -7.97
C MET A 210 -4.84 -4.82 -7.90
N ALA A 211 -4.35 -3.58 -7.81
CA ALA A 211 -5.19 -2.39 -7.74
C ALA A 211 -6.00 -2.23 -9.02
N LEU A 212 -5.40 -2.52 -10.18
CA LEU A 212 -6.08 -2.53 -11.46
C LEU A 212 -7.15 -3.62 -11.52
N ILE A 213 -6.83 -4.86 -11.13
CA ILE A 213 -7.79 -5.98 -11.13
C ILE A 213 -8.96 -5.67 -10.18
N SER A 214 -8.67 -5.17 -8.98
CA SER A 214 -9.67 -4.76 -7.99
C SER A 214 -10.51 -3.62 -8.52
N GLY A 215 -9.90 -2.59 -9.09
CA GLY A 215 -10.61 -1.46 -9.68
C GLY A 215 -11.56 -1.91 -10.78
N VAL A 216 -11.09 -2.71 -11.73
CA VAL A 216 -11.95 -3.23 -12.82
C VAL A 216 -13.09 -4.09 -12.28
N ALA A 217 -12.82 -4.97 -11.32
CA ALA A 217 -13.86 -5.82 -10.72
C ALA A 217 -14.95 -5.00 -10.02
N HIS A 218 -14.55 -3.98 -9.25
CA HIS A 218 -15.49 -3.08 -8.56
C HIS A 218 -16.19 -2.13 -9.54
N PHE A 219 -15.52 -1.68 -10.61
CA PHE A 219 -16.12 -0.87 -11.65
C PHE A 219 -17.31 -1.59 -12.30
N VAL A 220 -17.11 -2.85 -12.69
CA VAL A 220 -18.17 -3.68 -13.28
C VAL A 220 -19.35 -3.82 -12.31
N LEU A 221 -19.10 -4.06 -11.02
CA LEU A 221 -20.15 -4.10 -10.01
C LEU A 221 -20.92 -2.77 -9.91
N PHE A 222 -20.19 -1.66 -9.78
CA PHE A 222 -20.78 -0.34 -9.59
C PHE A 222 -21.61 0.10 -10.81
N GLU A 223 -21.16 -0.20 -12.02
CA GLU A 223 -21.95 0.00 -13.24
C GLU A 223 -23.21 -0.87 -13.28
N ILE A 224 -23.12 -2.16 -12.93
CA ILE A 224 -24.29 -3.05 -12.87
C ILE A 224 -25.34 -2.53 -11.87
N LEU A 225 -24.89 -2.02 -10.73
CA LEU A 225 -25.76 -1.46 -9.69
C LEU A 225 -26.21 -0.02 -9.98
N GLY A 226 -25.66 0.65 -11.01
CA GLY A 226 -25.95 2.05 -11.32
C GLY A 226 -25.50 3.02 -10.22
N VAL A 227 -24.40 2.70 -9.52
CA VAL A 227 -23.85 3.56 -8.47
C VAL A 227 -23.21 4.79 -9.14
N PRO A 228 -23.54 6.02 -8.70
CA PRO A 228 -22.99 7.22 -9.30
C PRO A 228 -21.47 7.27 -9.11
N TYR A 229 -20.77 7.82 -10.11
CA TYR A 229 -19.31 7.91 -10.14
C TYR A 229 -18.57 6.57 -10.04
N ALA A 230 -19.16 5.49 -10.59
CA ALA A 230 -18.57 4.16 -10.63
C ALA A 230 -17.06 4.13 -11.02
N PRO A 231 -16.57 4.85 -12.06
CA PRO A 231 -15.14 4.87 -12.38
C PRO A 231 -14.26 5.42 -11.25
N ALA A 232 -14.71 6.50 -10.60
CA ALA A 232 -13.97 7.15 -9.52
C ALA A 232 -13.84 6.23 -8.31
N LEU A 233 -14.97 5.62 -7.92
CA LEU A 233 -15.07 4.70 -6.79
C LEU A 233 -14.29 3.41 -7.04
N ALA A 234 -14.31 2.91 -8.26
CA ALA A 234 -13.52 1.75 -8.65
C ALA A 234 -12.02 2.01 -8.48
N VAL A 235 -11.52 3.14 -8.98
CA VAL A 235 -10.10 3.50 -8.82
C VAL A 235 -9.76 3.74 -7.35
N TRP A 236 -10.65 4.40 -6.59
CA TRP A 236 -10.52 4.55 -5.14
C TRP A 236 -10.37 3.20 -4.46
N VAL A 237 -11.31 2.27 -4.71
CA VAL A 237 -11.29 0.97 -4.08
C VAL A 237 -10.03 0.19 -4.44
N GLY A 238 -9.66 0.18 -5.72
CA GLY A 238 -8.44 -0.47 -6.20
C GLY A 238 -7.16 0.07 -5.55
N LEU A 239 -7.02 1.39 -5.42
CA LEU A 239 -5.82 1.97 -4.81
C LEU A 239 -5.79 1.79 -3.29
N VAL A 240 -6.89 2.11 -2.61
CA VAL A 240 -6.94 2.09 -1.15
C VAL A 240 -6.84 0.67 -0.61
N SER A 241 -7.46 -0.32 -1.27
CA SER A 241 -7.38 -1.72 -0.84
C SER A 241 -5.95 -2.28 -0.87
N GLN A 242 -5.14 -1.86 -1.86
CA GLN A 242 -3.82 -2.42 -2.08
C GLN A 242 -2.72 -1.72 -1.31
N PHE A 243 -2.83 -0.40 -1.18
CA PHE A 243 -1.78 0.42 -0.59
C PHE A 243 -1.98 0.68 0.91
N ILE A 244 -3.17 0.43 1.47
CA ILE A 244 -3.41 0.45 2.92
C ILE A 244 -3.46 -0.99 3.45
N PRO A 245 -2.45 -1.46 4.20
CA PRO A 245 -2.43 -2.84 4.71
C PRO A 245 -3.54 -3.12 5.73
N THR A 246 -3.86 -4.41 5.87
CA THR A 246 -4.78 -5.05 6.85
C THR A 246 -6.25 -4.61 6.86
N ILE A 247 -6.53 -3.32 6.71
CA ILE A 247 -7.88 -2.74 6.79
C ILE A 247 -8.27 -2.08 5.47
N GLY A 248 -7.31 -1.89 4.55
CA GLY A 248 -7.49 -1.14 3.31
C GLY A 248 -8.74 -1.50 2.53
N THR A 249 -9.03 -2.78 2.32
CA THR A 249 -10.20 -3.21 1.53
C THR A 249 -11.53 -2.85 2.19
N TYR A 250 -11.61 -2.94 3.52
CA TYR A 250 -12.82 -2.55 4.25
C TYR A 250 -13.00 -1.04 4.25
N LEU A 251 -11.92 -0.29 4.45
CA LEU A 251 -11.94 1.17 4.37
C LEU A 251 -12.28 1.66 2.95
N ALA A 252 -11.69 1.00 1.95
CA ALA A 252 -11.93 1.22 0.53
C ALA A 252 -13.39 1.01 0.17
N GLY A 253 -13.98 -0.10 0.62
CA GLY A 253 -15.37 -0.46 0.36
C GLY A 253 -16.41 0.38 1.11
N ALA A 254 -16.04 1.01 2.24
CA ALA A 254 -16.96 1.82 3.03
C ALA A 254 -17.54 3.00 2.24
N LEU A 255 -16.71 3.73 1.50
CA LEU A 255 -17.14 4.89 0.73
C LEU A 255 -18.15 4.52 -0.38
N PRO A 256 -17.85 3.59 -1.31
CA PRO A 256 -18.84 3.14 -2.31
C PRO A 256 -20.10 2.53 -1.69
N MET A 257 -19.98 1.88 -0.53
CA MET A 257 -21.14 1.33 0.18
C MET A 257 -22.08 2.43 0.67
N LEU A 258 -21.54 3.51 1.24
CA LEU A 258 -22.31 4.69 1.64
C LEU A 258 -23.00 5.35 0.44
N ILE A 259 -22.35 5.40 -0.71
CA ILE A 259 -22.92 6.00 -1.93
C ILE A 259 -23.95 5.08 -2.57
N ALA A 260 -23.71 3.77 -2.59
CA ALA A 260 -24.72 2.80 -3.04
C ALA A 260 -25.96 2.83 -2.14
N PHE A 261 -25.77 3.09 -0.84
CA PHE A 261 -26.84 3.22 0.13
C PHE A 261 -27.82 4.35 -0.22
N THR A 262 -27.31 5.49 -0.71
CA THR A 262 -28.16 6.63 -1.10
C THR A 262 -29.03 6.34 -2.33
N VAL A 263 -28.68 5.32 -3.13
CA VAL A 263 -29.47 4.89 -4.29
C VAL A 263 -30.51 3.85 -3.86
N ASN A 264 -30.07 2.78 -3.19
CA ASN A 264 -30.95 1.73 -2.67
C ASN A 264 -30.25 1.03 -1.49
N PRO A 265 -30.91 0.88 -0.32
CA PRO A 265 -30.34 0.18 0.83
C PRO A 265 -29.81 -1.23 0.51
N TRP A 266 -30.47 -1.95 -0.40
CA TRP A 266 -30.01 -3.28 -0.83
C TRP A 266 -28.71 -3.24 -1.61
N TYR A 267 -28.41 -2.16 -2.34
CA TYR A 267 -27.16 -2.04 -3.11
C TYR A 267 -25.95 -1.93 -2.19
N ALA A 268 -26.08 -1.27 -1.04
CA ALA A 268 -25.02 -1.26 -0.02
C ALA A 268 -24.69 -2.68 0.46
N LEU A 269 -25.69 -3.54 0.64
CA LEU A 269 -25.50 -4.94 1.02
C LEU A 269 -24.84 -5.76 -0.11
N TRP A 270 -25.21 -5.52 -1.37
CA TRP A 270 -24.54 -6.14 -2.52
C TRP A 270 -23.08 -5.70 -2.63
N VAL A 271 -22.78 -4.42 -2.43
CA VAL A 271 -21.42 -3.89 -2.39
C VAL A 271 -20.61 -4.52 -1.26
N LEU A 272 -21.18 -4.57 -0.04
CA LEU A 272 -20.53 -5.23 1.10
C LEU A 272 -20.24 -6.71 0.80
N GLY A 273 -21.24 -7.45 0.31
CA GLY A 273 -21.09 -8.85 -0.05
C GLY A 273 -20.01 -9.06 -1.10
N PHE A 274 -19.98 -8.23 -2.15
CA PHE A 274 -18.95 -8.29 -3.17
C PHE A 274 -17.56 -7.98 -2.62
N VAL A 275 -17.39 -6.93 -1.81
CA VAL A 275 -16.11 -6.58 -1.19
C VAL A 275 -15.57 -7.74 -0.35
N VAL A 276 -16.44 -8.40 0.43
CA VAL A 276 -16.06 -9.57 1.24
C VAL A 276 -15.66 -10.76 0.37
N VAL A 277 -16.45 -11.09 -0.66
CA VAL A 277 -16.15 -12.20 -1.58
C VAL A 277 -14.89 -11.93 -2.39
N TYR A 278 -14.74 -10.71 -2.90
CA TYR A 278 -13.56 -10.27 -3.62
C TYR A 278 -12.31 -10.34 -2.74
N GLN A 279 -12.40 -9.94 -1.47
CA GLN A 279 -11.28 -10.08 -0.53
C GLN A 279 -10.84 -11.54 -0.38
N GLN A 280 -11.78 -12.50 -0.34
CA GLN A 280 -11.41 -13.92 -0.30
C GLN A 280 -10.75 -14.36 -1.61
N PHE A 281 -11.32 -13.99 -2.75
CA PHE A 281 -10.74 -14.28 -4.05
C PHE A 281 -9.31 -13.70 -4.18
N GLU A 282 -9.11 -12.48 -3.72
CA GLU A 282 -7.81 -11.83 -3.72
C GLU A 282 -6.82 -12.60 -2.82
N ASN A 283 -7.21 -12.91 -1.59
CA ASN A 283 -6.36 -13.61 -0.62
C ASN A 283 -5.96 -15.02 -1.08
N TYR A 284 -6.90 -15.78 -1.64
CA TYR A 284 -6.66 -17.19 -1.99
C TYR A 284 -6.11 -17.39 -3.41
N LEU A 285 -6.48 -16.55 -4.38
CA LEU A 285 -6.12 -16.76 -5.80
C LEU A 285 -5.11 -15.74 -6.31
N LEU A 286 -5.34 -14.44 -6.09
CA LEU A 286 -4.50 -13.39 -6.68
C LEU A 286 -3.19 -13.22 -5.91
N GLN A 287 -3.27 -13.11 -4.58
CA GLN A 287 -2.12 -12.81 -3.73
C GLN A 287 -1.00 -13.84 -3.84
N PRO A 288 -1.26 -15.16 -3.78
CA PRO A 288 -0.19 -16.15 -3.94
C PRO A 288 0.44 -16.13 -5.34
N LYS A 289 -0.35 -15.84 -6.38
CA LYS A 289 0.13 -15.83 -7.77
C LYS A 289 0.93 -14.58 -8.12
N LEU A 290 0.54 -13.41 -7.62
CA LEU A 290 1.14 -12.13 -7.97
C LEU A 290 2.25 -11.68 -7.01
N THR A 291 2.24 -12.10 -5.75
CA THR A 291 3.18 -11.61 -4.71
C THR A 291 4.25 -12.63 -4.31
N SER A 292 4.13 -13.91 -4.69
CA SER A 292 5.06 -14.98 -4.28
C SER A 292 6.54 -14.75 -4.63
N LYS A 293 6.86 -13.86 -5.57
CA LYS A 293 8.24 -13.59 -6.01
C LYS A 293 8.82 -12.26 -5.55
N THR A 294 8.04 -11.41 -4.87
CA THR A 294 8.41 -9.99 -4.72
C THR A 294 8.92 -9.63 -3.34
N VAL A 295 8.22 -9.98 -2.25
CA VAL A 295 8.70 -9.70 -0.89
C VAL A 295 8.16 -10.73 0.11
N ASP A 296 9.07 -11.49 0.72
CA ASP A 296 8.76 -12.45 1.80
C ASP A 296 9.08 -11.79 3.16
N ILE A 297 8.14 -10.98 3.66
CA ILE A 297 8.20 -10.35 4.98
C ILE A 297 7.18 -11.03 5.88
N HIS A 298 7.62 -11.41 7.08
CA HIS A 298 6.73 -11.96 8.10
C HIS A 298 5.59 -10.97 8.42
N PRO A 299 4.31 -11.40 8.47
CA PRO A 299 3.17 -10.50 8.65
C PRO A 299 3.29 -9.56 9.86
N ALA A 300 3.81 -10.04 10.99
CA ALA A 300 4.04 -9.22 12.18
C ALA A 300 5.05 -8.08 11.94
N VAL A 301 6.08 -8.31 11.13
CA VAL A 301 7.09 -7.28 10.79
C VAL A 301 6.47 -6.25 9.84
N ALA A 302 5.66 -6.69 8.87
CA ALA A 302 4.93 -5.79 7.98
C ALA A 302 3.91 -4.93 8.75
N PHE A 303 3.17 -5.52 9.69
CA PHE A 303 2.21 -4.78 10.51
C PHE A 303 2.91 -3.79 11.45
N GLY A 304 3.96 -4.24 12.16
CA GLY A 304 4.74 -3.38 13.05
C GLY A 304 5.43 -2.23 12.31
N SER A 305 5.89 -2.47 11.08
CA SER A 305 6.51 -1.42 10.27
C SER A 305 5.51 -0.36 9.81
N VAL A 306 4.28 -0.75 9.48
CA VAL A 306 3.22 0.18 9.13
C VAL A 306 2.89 1.08 10.33
N ILE A 307 2.72 0.50 11.52
CA ILE A 307 2.49 1.28 12.76
C ILE A 307 3.64 2.25 13.02
N ALA A 308 4.89 1.77 12.95
CA ALA A 308 6.06 2.62 13.13
C ALA A 308 6.14 3.73 12.08
N GLY A 309 5.88 3.41 10.81
CA GLY A 309 5.82 4.37 9.71
C GLY A 309 4.75 5.43 9.94
N THR A 310 3.55 5.01 10.36
CA THR A 310 2.45 5.93 10.71
C THR A 310 2.84 6.86 11.86
N ALA A 311 3.48 6.34 12.91
CA ALA A 311 3.92 7.16 14.03
C ALA A 311 5.00 8.19 13.63
N LEU A 312 5.89 7.85 12.70
CA LEU A 312 7.01 8.71 12.30
C LEU A 312 6.62 9.76 11.24
N LEU A 313 5.89 9.34 10.20
CA LEU A 313 5.64 10.16 9.00
C LEU A 313 4.15 10.20 8.61
N GLY A 314 3.25 9.76 9.50
CA GLY A 314 1.81 9.71 9.25
C GLY A 314 1.44 8.75 8.11
N VAL A 315 0.40 9.10 7.35
CA VAL A 315 -0.10 8.29 6.22
C VAL A 315 1.01 7.96 5.23
N VAL A 316 1.90 8.92 4.95
CA VAL A 316 3.05 8.72 4.05
C VAL A 316 3.95 7.59 4.54
N GLY A 317 4.28 7.59 5.84
CA GLY A 317 5.11 6.55 6.43
C GLY A 317 4.47 5.16 6.38
N ALA A 318 3.15 5.10 6.57
CA ALA A 318 2.38 3.86 6.46
C ALA A 318 2.51 3.22 5.07
N LEU A 319 2.40 4.05 4.01
CA LEU A 319 2.47 3.61 2.61
C LEU A 319 3.86 3.09 2.21
N ILE A 320 4.91 3.74 2.69
CA ILE A 320 6.29 3.37 2.34
C ILE A 320 6.92 2.35 3.30
N ALA A 321 6.26 2.02 4.41
CA ALA A 321 6.80 1.16 5.46
C ALA A 321 7.24 -0.22 4.96
N ILE A 322 6.40 -0.89 4.17
CA ILE A 322 6.68 -2.23 3.65
C ILE A 322 7.86 -2.20 2.67
N PRO A 323 7.86 -1.33 1.64
CA PRO A 323 9.04 -1.09 0.79
C PRO A 323 10.31 -0.77 1.58
N ALA A 324 10.23 0.12 2.58
CA ALA A 324 11.38 0.52 3.39
C ALA A 324 11.95 -0.64 4.22
N VAL A 325 11.10 -1.49 4.77
CA VAL A 325 11.55 -2.69 5.49
C VAL A 325 12.10 -3.72 4.52
N ALA A 326 11.52 -3.88 3.33
CA ALA A 326 12.03 -4.80 2.32
C ALA A 326 13.45 -4.40 1.87
N THR A 327 13.68 -3.10 1.63
CA THR A 327 15.01 -2.59 1.28
C THR A 327 15.98 -2.75 2.45
N LEU A 328 15.58 -2.39 3.67
CA LEU A 328 16.41 -2.56 4.86
C LEU A 328 16.80 -4.03 5.08
N GLN A 329 15.86 -4.96 4.94
CA GLN A 329 16.10 -6.40 5.05
C GLN A 329 17.03 -6.91 3.94
N ALA A 330 16.94 -6.38 2.72
CA ALA A 330 17.85 -6.71 1.64
C ALA A 330 19.28 -6.25 1.92
N PHE A 331 19.46 -5.02 2.42
CA PHE A 331 20.77 -4.51 2.82
C PHE A 331 21.36 -5.26 4.02
N LEU A 332 20.55 -5.52 5.05
CA LEU A 332 20.97 -6.30 6.21
C LEU A 332 21.32 -7.74 5.81
N GLY A 333 20.53 -8.38 4.95
CA GLY A 333 20.81 -9.73 4.47
C GLY A 333 22.07 -9.84 3.60
N ALA A 334 22.46 -8.75 2.92
CA ALA A 334 23.73 -8.70 2.19
C ALA A 334 24.95 -8.56 3.11
N TYR A 335 24.78 -7.92 4.28
CA TYR A 335 25.87 -7.68 5.23
C TYR A 335 25.96 -8.73 6.35
N VAL A 336 24.83 -9.32 6.74
CA VAL A 336 24.74 -10.33 7.78
C VAL A 336 24.89 -11.71 7.14
N LYS A 337 26.03 -12.35 7.40
CA LYS A 337 26.29 -13.74 7.02
C LYS A 337 25.27 -14.64 7.74
N ARG A 338 24.25 -15.09 7.01
CA ARG A 338 23.25 -16.02 7.54
C ARG A 338 23.91 -17.40 7.64
N TYR A 339 24.17 -17.86 8.86
CA TYR A 339 24.66 -19.20 9.11
C TYR A 339 23.49 -20.18 9.01
N ASP A 340 23.71 -21.37 8.44
CA ASP A 340 22.71 -22.43 8.47
C ASP A 340 22.37 -22.72 9.94
N VAL A 341 21.08 -22.69 10.23
CA VAL A 341 20.58 -23.00 11.57
C VAL A 341 20.75 -24.50 11.75
N THR A 342 21.50 -24.92 12.77
CA THR A 342 21.60 -26.33 13.17
C THR A 342 20.20 -26.90 13.34
N ASP A 343 19.88 -27.97 12.62
CA ASP A 343 18.56 -28.61 12.67
C ASP A 343 18.26 -29.12 14.09
N ASP A 344 17.55 -28.31 14.89
CA ASP A 344 17.04 -28.72 16.20
C ASP A 344 15.66 -29.40 16.01
N PRO A 345 15.49 -30.66 16.45
CA PRO A 345 14.22 -31.39 16.37
C PRO A 345 13.02 -30.65 16.98
N ARG A 346 13.24 -29.67 17.87
CA ARG A 346 12.19 -28.88 18.52
C ARG A 346 11.61 -27.77 17.65
N VAL A 347 12.31 -27.38 16.58
CA VAL A 347 11.88 -26.30 15.66
C VAL A 347 10.91 -26.83 14.58
N HIS A 348 10.90 -28.13 14.32
CA HIS A 348 9.94 -28.76 13.42
C HIS A 348 8.62 -29.06 14.13
N GLY A 349 7.65 -28.16 14.01
CA GLY A 349 6.25 -28.46 14.34
C GLY A 349 5.72 -29.60 13.48
N HIS A 350 5.53 -30.78 14.07
CA HIS A 350 4.66 -31.94 13.75
C HIS A 350 4.28 -32.27 12.29
N ARG A 351 4.97 -31.77 11.25
CA ARG A 351 4.59 -31.98 9.85
C ARG A 351 5.10 -33.30 9.25
N ARG A 352 6.00 -34.00 9.95
CA ARG A 352 6.64 -35.24 9.45
C ARG A 352 5.83 -36.52 9.65
N TYR A 353 4.76 -36.51 10.45
CA TYR A 353 3.95 -37.72 10.65
C TYR A 353 3.19 -38.09 9.37
N GLY A 354 2.69 -37.10 8.62
CA GLY A 354 1.98 -37.32 7.36
C GLY A 354 2.85 -37.94 6.27
N GLU A 355 4.06 -37.42 6.06
CA GLU A 355 4.98 -37.94 5.02
C GLU A 355 5.45 -39.36 5.31
N ALA A 356 5.72 -39.70 6.57
CA ALA A 356 6.10 -41.05 6.95
C ALA A 356 4.96 -42.07 6.76
N VAL A 357 3.71 -41.66 7.03
CA VAL A 357 2.51 -42.49 6.81
C VAL A 357 2.24 -42.66 5.31
N VAL A 358 2.34 -41.58 4.52
CA VAL A 358 2.15 -41.63 3.06
C VAL A 358 3.22 -42.50 2.40
N ALA A 359 4.48 -42.38 2.81
CA ALA A 359 5.56 -43.22 2.29
C ALA A 359 5.36 -44.71 2.65
N ARG A 360 4.89 -45.01 3.87
CA ARG A 360 4.57 -46.39 4.27
C ARG A 360 3.38 -46.96 3.49
N LEU A 361 2.34 -46.17 3.25
CA LEU A 361 1.19 -46.57 2.44
C LEU A 361 1.55 -46.81 0.98
N GLN A 362 2.35 -45.94 0.37
CA GLN A 362 2.85 -46.14 -1.00
C GLN A 362 3.68 -47.41 -1.11
N LYS A 363 4.55 -47.68 -0.13
CA LYS A 363 5.38 -48.90 -0.13
C LYS A 363 4.54 -50.17 0.02
N ALA A 364 3.50 -50.14 0.87
CA ALA A 364 2.57 -51.24 1.03
C ALA A 364 1.74 -51.50 -0.25
N LEU A 365 1.30 -50.45 -0.94
CA LEU A 365 0.57 -50.55 -2.21
C LEU A 365 1.44 -51.11 -3.33
N HIS A 366 2.71 -50.70 -3.42
CA HIS A 366 3.66 -51.25 -4.39
C HIS A 366 3.91 -52.74 -4.15
N HIS A 367 4.14 -53.14 -2.90
CA HIS A 367 4.40 -54.55 -2.56
C HIS A 367 3.17 -55.44 -2.82
N LYS A 368 1.95 -54.91 -2.63
CA LYS A 368 0.71 -55.62 -2.97
C LYS A 368 0.58 -55.82 -4.48
N LYS A 369 0.88 -54.79 -5.27
CA LYS A 369 0.87 -54.86 -6.75
C LYS A 369 1.87 -55.88 -7.32
N GLU A 370 3.05 -55.98 -6.72
CA GLU A 370 4.06 -56.98 -7.13
C GLU A 370 3.61 -58.40 -6.82
N LYS A 371 2.99 -58.63 -5.64
CA LYS A 371 2.41 -59.94 -5.30
C LYS A 371 1.26 -60.35 -6.22
N GLU A 372 0.38 -59.42 -6.57
CA GLU A 372 -0.73 -59.67 -7.51
C GLU A 372 -0.21 -60.00 -8.93
N ARG A 373 0.89 -59.37 -9.38
CA ARG A 373 1.52 -59.71 -10.66
C ARG A 373 2.17 -61.09 -10.66
N ALA A 374 2.90 -61.44 -9.59
CA ALA A 374 3.52 -62.75 -9.49
C ALA A 374 2.48 -63.89 -9.44
N ALA A 375 1.34 -63.68 -8.77
CA ALA A 375 0.25 -64.66 -8.73
C ALA A 375 -0.48 -64.81 -10.08
N ALA A 376 -0.55 -63.74 -10.89
CA ALA A 376 -1.15 -63.79 -12.21
C ALA A 376 -0.25 -64.51 -13.24
N GLU A 377 1.07 -64.42 -13.10
CA GLU A 377 2.03 -65.14 -13.95
C GLU A 377 2.01 -66.65 -13.67
N ASP A 378 1.92 -67.06 -12.39
CA ASP A 378 1.84 -68.48 -11.99
C ASP A 378 0.53 -69.15 -12.46
N SER A 379 -0.60 -68.42 -12.44
CA SER A 379 -1.90 -68.91 -12.93
C SER A 379 -2.00 -69.03 -14.47
N SER A 380 -1.02 -68.48 -15.21
CA SER A 380 -0.97 -68.55 -16.68
C SER A 380 0.00 -69.60 -17.21
N ALA A 381 0.68 -70.32 -16.31
CA ALA A 381 1.64 -71.38 -16.60
C ALA A 381 1.11 -72.80 -16.32
N GLU A 382 -0.09 -72.94 -15.74
CA GLU A 382 -0.92 -74.15 -15.73
C GLU A 382 -1.98 -74.08 -16.84
#